data_AF-A0A645AUJ1-F1
#
_entry.id   AF-A0A645AUJ1-F1
#
_cell.length_a   1.000
_cell.length_b   1.000
_cell.length_c   1.000
_cell.angle_alpha   90.00
_cell.angle_beta   90.00
_cell.angle_gamma   90.00
#
_symmetry.space_group_name_H-M   'P 1'
#
loop_
_entity.id
_entity.type
_entity.pdbx_description
1 polymer ?
#
loop_
_entity_poly.entity_id
_entity_poly.type
_entity_poly.pdbx_seq_one_letter_code
_entity_poly.pdbx_strand_id
1 'polypeptide(L)'
;MNTSGVESFTKDFAKGYFSWKNNKEVIEKRMTNLEQYLAEEGLALSQDMIRADIPTSSEVQSVRIFDVEKGSDDFVVSFLVGQKITEGKKTQQVSFAYRVTIYEDKKGNHIVSSLPTMIGKPEKAKYKTKQVETDSEIDAKTTEEITEFLETFFKIYPTASGKELEYYVENSVVTPINTTLRFIDFTNPIFRQKGENYQVSVVAKYLDDTTKATDNFQYSFVLQKSENWKVIEAY
;
A
#
# COMPACT_ATOMS: atom_id res chain seq x y z
N MET A 1 -9.26 -18.54 -1.26
CA MET A 1 -10.49 -18.13 -0.53
C MET A 1 -10.79 -16.69 -0.93
N ASN A 2 -12.01 -16.40 -1.37
CA ASN A 2 -12.40 -15.02 -1.69
C ASN A 2 -12.99 -14.36 -0.43
N THR A 3 -12.40 -13.27 0.03
CA THR A 3 -12.80 -12.52 1.24
C THR A 3 -13.38 -11.14 0.92
N SER A 4 -13.44 -10.74 -0.36
CA SER A 4 -13.79 -9.37 -0.73
C SER A 4 -15.19 -8.94 -0.25
N GLY A 5 -16.14 -9.88 -0.21
CA GLY A 5 -17.50 -9.65 0.30
C GLY A 5 -17.49 -9.29 1.79
N VAL A 6 -16.95 -10.18 2.63
CA VAL A 6 -16.89 -9.96 4.09
C VAL A 6 -16.03 -8.75 4.46
N GLU A 7 -14.96 -8.47 3.71
CA GLU A 7 -14.14 -7.27 3.89
C GLU A 7 -14.92 -5.98 3.61
N SER A 8 -15.72 -5.97 2.53
CA SER A 8 -16.54 -4.81 2.16
C SER A 8 -17.66 -4.59 3.19
N PHE A 9 -18.35 -5.67 3.57
CA PHE A 9 -19.36 -5.65 4.63
C PHE A 9 -18.77 -5.11 5.95
N THR A 10 -17.58 -5.58 6.36
CA THR A 10 -16.91 -5.10 7.58
C THR A 10 -16.58 -3.60 7.50
N LYS A 11 -16.12 -3.11 6.35
CA LYS A 11 -15.81 -1.68 6.17
C LYS A 11 -17.04 -0.80 6.35
N ASP A 12 -18.18 -1.21 5.81
CA ASP A 12 -19.42 -0.44 5.90
C ASP A 12 -20.03 -0.51 7.31
N PHE A 13 -20.01 -1.70 7.94
CA PHE A 13 -20.31 -1.84 9.36
C PHE A 13 -19.45 -0.90 10.22
N ALA A 14 -18.12 -0.92 10.05
CA ALA A 14 -17.21 -0.10 10.84
C ALA A 14 -17.47 1.41 10.65
N LYS A 15 -17.78 1.86 9.44
CA LYS A 15 -18.19 3.26 9.20
C LYS A 15 -19.43 3.63 10.01
N GLY A 16 -20.46 2.79 10.01
CA GLY A 16 -21.70 3.02 10.77
C GLY A 16 -21.50 2.93 12.29
N TYR A 17 -20.72 1.95 12.74
CA TYR A 17 -20.50 1.69 14.15
C TYR A 17 -19.65 2.77 14.83
N PHE A 18 -18.55 3.18 14.20
CA PHE A 18 -17.59 4.13 14.77
C PHE A 18 -17.84 5.60 14.36
N SER A 19 -18.88 5.89 13.58
CA SER A 19 -19.31 7.27 13.32
C SER A 19 -20.55 7.62 14.15
N TRP A 20 -20.49 8.75 14.84
CA TRP A 20 -21.64 9.27 15.59
C TRP A 20 -21.57 10.78 15.71
N LYS A 21 -22.74 11.41 15.86
CA LYS A 21 -22.87 12.81 16.25
C LYS A 21 -23.76 12.89 17.48
N ASN A 22 -23.46 13.81 18.38
CA ASN A 22 -24.34 14.09 19.49
C ASN A 22 -25.53 14.97 19.02
N ASN A 23 -26.46 14.33 18.32
CA ASN A 23 -27.75 14.87 17.94
C ASN A 23 -28.76 13.72 18.00
N LYS A 24 -29.88 13.92 18.71
CA LYS A 24 -30.88 12.87 18.98
C LYS A 24 -31.38 12.16 17.71
N GLU A 25 -31.74 12.91 16.67
CA GLU A 25 -32.22 12.33 15.41
C GLU A 25 -31.14 11.52 14.69
N VAL A 26 -29.88 11.94 14.81
CA VAL A 26 -28.74 11.22 14.22
C VAL A 26 -28.44 9.94 14.99
N ILE A 27 -28.61 9.95 16.32
CA ILE A 27 -28.44 8.77 17.18
C ILE A 27 -29.53 7.73 16.87
N GLU A 28 -30.79 8.15 16.72
CA GLU A 28 -31.89 7.25 16.36
C GLU A 28 -31.66 6.62 14.98
N LYS A 29 -31.32 7.41 13.96
CA LYS A 29 -30.99 6.90 12.61
C LYS A 29 -29.80 5.95 12.60
N ARG A 30 -28.82 6.17 13.49
CA ARG A 30 -27.67 5.28 13.62
C ARG A 30 -28.11 3.86 14.02
N MET A 31 -29.08 3.73 14.93
CA MET A 31 -29.55 2.40 15.36
C MET A 31 -30.22 1.65 14.22
N THR A 32 -31.08 2.30 13.44
CA THR A 32 -31.68 1.71 12.22
C THR A 32 -30.63 1.29 11.19
N ASN A 33 -29.54 2.06 11.05
CA ASN A 33 -28.45 1.66 10.16
C ASN A 33 -27.70 0.44 10.70
N LEU A 34 -27.52 0.34 12.00
CA LEU A 34 -26.81 -0.78 12.63
C LEU A 34 -27.62 -2.08 12.64
N GLU A 35 -28.95 -2.02 12.62
CA GLU A 35 -29.85 -3.18 12.45
C GLU A 35 -29.53 -3.99 11.19
N GLN A 36 -28.98 -3.35 10.16
CA GLN A 36 -28.61 -4.02 8.91
C GLN A 36 -27.34 -4.88 9.03
N TYR A 37 -26.56 -4.70 10.11
CA TYR A 37 -25.27 -5.35 10.28
C TYR A 37 -25.21 -6.21 11.54
N LEU A 38 -25.78 -5.76 12.66
CA LEU A 38 -25.66 -6.41 13.96
C LEU A 38 -26.75 -7.46 14.17
N ALA A 39 -26.38 -8.58 14.81
CA ALA A 39 -27.35 -9.45 15.46
C ALA A 39 -28.11 -8.70 16.58
N GLU A 40 -29.32 -9.18 16.92
CA GLU A 40 -30.24 -8.54 17.88
C GLU A 40 -29.57 -8.20 19.22
N GLU A 41 -28.78 -9.12 19.77
CA GLU A 41 -28.04 -8.90 21.02
C GLU A 41 -27.01 -7.76 20.90
N GLY A 42 -26.24 -7.74 19.80
CA GLY A 42 -25.27 -6.68 19.55
C GLY A 42 -25.93 -5.31 19.37
N LEU A 43 -27.12 -5.28 18.74
CA LEU A 43 -27.90 -4.06 18.59
C LEU A 43 -28.41 -3.54 19.95
N ALA A 44 -28.98 -4.44 20.79
CA ALA A 44 -29.46 -4.09 22.12
C ALA A 44 -28.33 -3.50 23.00
N LEU A 45 -27.15 -4.12 22.99
CA LEU A 45 -25.98 -3.65 23.72
C LEU A 45 -25.42 -2.31 23.18
N SER A 46 -25.79 -1.91 21.97
CA SER A 46 -25.31 -0.68 21.32
C SER A 46 -26.22 0.54 21.55
N GLN A 47 -27.40 0.37 22.16
CA GLN A 47 -28.40 1.44 22.33
C GLN A 47 -27.86 2.63 23.14
N ASP A 48 -27.14 2.36 24.24
CA ASP A 48 -26.63 3.38 25.15
C ASP A 48 -25.16 3.76 24.87
N MET A 49 -24.61 3.36 23.71
CA MET A 49 -23.21 3.60 23.38
C MET A 49 -22.86 5.09 23.27
N ILE A 50 -23.81 5.92 22.83
CA ILE A 50 -23.62 7.36 22.64
C ILE A 50 -24.42 8.15 23.66
N ARG A 51 -23.71 8.89 24.51
CA ARG A 51 -24.29 9.77 25.52
C ARG A 51 -24.63 11.14 24.95
N ALA A 52 -25.92 11.49 24.98
CA ALA A 52 -26.42 12.78 24.48
C ALA A 52 -25.95 14.00 25.30
N ASP A 53 -25.46 13.80 26.52
CA ASP A 53 -24.94 14.88 27.37
C ASP A 53 -23.45 15.20 27.14
N ILE A 54 -22.73 14.38 26.35
CA ILE A 54 -21.30 14.59 26.06
C ILE A 54 -21.15 15.11 24.63
N PRO A 55 -20.72 16.38 24.40
CA PRO A 55 -20.73 17.03 23.08
C PRO A 55 -19.57 16.58 22.16
N THR A 56 -19.40 15.27 22.05
CA THR A 56 -18.38 14.61 21.23
C THR A 56 -19.03 13.95 20.01
N SER A 57 -18.35 14.05 18.88
CA SER A 57 -18.68 13.33 17.66
C SER A 57 -17.45 12.62 17.12
N SER A 58 -17.71 11.59 16.33
CA SER A 58 -16.70 10.81 15.63
C SER A 58 -17.10 10.66 14.17
N GLU A 59 -16.13 10.88 13.29
CA GLU A 59 -16.25 10.66 11.86
C GLU A 59 -15.17 9.68 11.41
N VAL A 60 -15.57 8.53 10.88
CA VAL A 60 -14.64 7.56 10.30
C VAL A 60 -14.08 8.11 8.99
N GLN A 61 -12.75 8.26 8.93
CA GLN A 61 -12.03 8.75 7.75
C GLN A 61 -11.46 7.59 6.90
N SER A 62 -11.13 6.47 7.54
CA SER A 62 -10.63 5.28 6.83
C SER A 62 -10.91 4.01 7.60
N VAL A 63 -11.13 2.92 6.86
CA VAL A 63 -11.17 1.56 7.39
C VAL A 63 -10.25 0.68 6.56
N ARG A 64 -9.27 0.03 7.20
CA ARG A 64 -8.33 -0.88 6.53
C ARG A 64 -8.39 -2.24 7.19
N ILE A 65 -8.82 -3.25 6.44
CA ILE A 65 -8.71 -4.64 6.87
C ILE A 65 -7.24 -5.05 6.75
N PHE A 66 -6.69 -5.70 7.78
CA PHE A 66 -5.30 -6.18 7.76
C PHE A 66 -5.18 -7.68 7.99
N ASP A 67 -6.25 -8.34 8.44
CA ASP A 67 -6.27 -9.79 8.62
C ASP A 67 -7.71 -10.32 8.58
N VAL A 68 -7.88 -11.51 7.99
CA VAL A 68 -9.16 -12.22 7.84
C VAL A 68 -8.91 -13.71 8.05
N GLU A 69 -9.39 -14.23 9.17
CA GLU A 69 -9.37 -15.65 9.46
C GLU A 69 -10.75 -16.25 9.12
N LYS A 70 -10.79 -17.37 8.39
CA LYS A 70 -12.04 -18.10 8.11
C LYS A 70 -12.14 -19.34 8.98
N GLY A 71 -13.23 -19.42 9.75
CA GLY A 71 -13.67 -20.61 10.47
C GLY A 71 -14.60 -21.49 9.61
N SER A 72 -15.45 -22.28 10.28
CA SER A 72 -16.41 -23.16 9.57
C SER A 72 -17.53 -22.36 8.92
N ASP A 73 -18.22 -21.53 9.70
CA ASP A 73 -19.34 -20.67 9.26
C ASP A 73 -19.11 -19.18 9.56
N ASP A 74 -17.96 -18.83 10.14
CA ASP A 74 -17.65 -17.48 10.59
C ASP A 74 -16.34 -16.96 10.00
N PHE A 75 -16.21 -15.64 9.96
CA PHE A 75 -14.98 -14.92 9.73
C PHE A 75 -14.61 -14.12 10.97
N VAL A 76 -13.32 -14.09 11.29
CA VAL A 76 -12.75 -13.17 12.27
C VAL A 76 -11.96 -12.12 11.49
N VAL A 77 -12.45 -10.89 11.50
CA VAL A 77 -11.88 -9.80 10.71
C VAL A 77 -11.22 -8.79 11.62
N SER A 78 -9.91 -8.55 11.39
CA SER A 78 -9.15 -7.52 12.10
C SER A 78 -8.92 -6.30 11.21
N PHE A 79 -9.22 -5.11 11.73
CA PHE A 79 -9.24 -3.88 10.96
C PHE A 79 -8.79 -2.66 11.76
N LEU A 80 -8.25 -1.67 11.05
CA LEU A 80 -7.87 -0.35 11.56
C LEU A 80 -8.96 0.66 11.19
N VAL A 81 -9.40 1.45 12.17
CA VAL A 81 -10.30 2.59 11.95
C VAL A 81 -9.51 3.86 12.21
N GLY A 82 -9.46 4.76 11.24
CA GLY A 82 -9.00 6.14 11.42
C GLY A 82 -10.21 7.04 11.63
N GLN A 83 -10.22 7.83 12.71
CA GLN A 83 -11.35 8.66 13.10
C GLN A 83 -10.91 10.10 13.35
N LYS A 84 -11.78 11.04 12.98
CA LYS A 84 -11.72 12.42 13.41
C LYS A 84 -12.70 12.60 14.57
N ILE A 85 -12.17 12.80 15.77
CA ILE A 85 -12.96 13.06 16.98
C ILE A 85 -13.06 14.57 17.17
N THR A 86 -14.28 15.07 17.35
CA THR A 86 -14.55 16.49 17.58
C THR A 86 -15.30 16.66 18.89
N GLU A 87 -14.78 17.48 19.79
CA GLU A 87 -15.41 17.87 21.04
C GLU A 87 -15.46 19.40 21.13
N GLY A 88 -16.65 19.98 21.01
CA GLY A 88 -16.82 21.42 20.83
C GLY A 88 -16.03 21.95 19.63
N LYS A 89 -15.05 22.83 19.87
CA LYS A 89 -14.17 23.40 18.82
C LYS A 89 -12.88 22.60 18.60
N LYS A 90 -12.57 21.62 19.46
CA LYS A 90 -11.34 20.83 19.37
C LYS A 90 -11.57 19.65 18.45
N THR A 91 -10.57 19.35 17.64
CA THR A 91 -10.55 18.20 16.74
C THR A 91 -9.24 17.46 16.89
N GLN A 92 -9.29 16.14 16.90
CA GLN A 92 -8.11 15.28 16.87
C GLN A 92 -8.33 14.11 15.91
N GLN A 93 -7.25 13.64 15.29
CA GLN A 93 -7.26 12.40 14.52
C GLN A 93 -6.70 11.28 15.39
N VAL A 94 -7.45 10.18 15.46
CA VAL A 94 -7.07 8.97 16.21
C VAL A 94 -7.16 7.76 15.30
N SER A 95 -6.44 6.70 15.65
CA SER A 95 -6.55 5.42 14.94
C SER A 95 -6.39 4.27 15.91
N PHE A 96 -7.31 3.31 15.84
CA PHE A 96 -7.34 2.11 16.68
C PHE A 96 -7.56 0.86 15.83
N ALA A 97 -7.13 -0.28 16.37
CA ALA A 97 -7.33 -1.59 15.76
C ALA A 97 -8.44 -2.34 16.50
N TYR A 98 -9.28 -3.02 15.75
CA TYR A 98 -10.39 -3.80 16.26
C TYR A 98 -10.45 -5.15 15.57
N ARG A 99 -11.15 -6.08 16.22
CA ARG A 99 -11.52 -7.39 15.69
C ARG A 99 -13.01 -7.61 15.86
N VAL A 100 -13.63 -8.23 14.88
CA VAL A 100 -15.05 -8.57 14.90
C VAL A 100 -15.27 -9.97 14.33
N THR A 101 -16.28 -10.68 14.83
CA THR A 101 -16.74 -11.95 14.28
C THR A 101 -17.95 -11.71 13.39
N ILE A 102 -17.95 -12.33 12.21
CA ILE A 102 -19.00 -12.20 11.20
C ILE A 102 -19.43 -13.60 10.79
N TYR A 103 -20.70 -13.89 10.97
CA TYR A 103 -21.32 -15.11 10.48
C TYR A 103 -21.65 -14.98 8.99
N GLU A 104 -21.41 -16.06 8.23
CA GLU A 104 -21.79 -16.19 6.82
C GLU A 104 -22.80 -17.32 6.65
N ASP A 105 -23.98 -17.02 6.09
CA ASP A 105 -24.96 -18.06 5.78
C ASP A 105 -24.61 -18.81 4.49
N LYS A 106 -25.35 -19.90 4.20
CA LYS A 106 -25.15 -20.71 2.98
C LYS A 106 -25.38 -19.96 1.66
N LYS A 107 -25.99 -18.77 1.71
CA LYS A 107 -26.23 -17.89 0.55
C LYS A 107 -25.16 -16.79 0.42
N GLY A 108 -24.20 -16.73 1.35
CA GLY A 108 -23.15 -15.72 1.38
C GLY A 108 -23.58 -14.39 2.01
N ASN A 109 -24.68 -14.36 2.76
CA ASN A 109 -25.08 -13.17 3.53
C ASN A 109 -24.27 -13.08 4.82
N HIS A 110 -23.95 -11.85 5.22
CA HIS A 110 -23.13 -11.57 6.40
C HIS A 110 -23.95 -10.92 7.52
N ILE A 111 -23.62 -11.27 8.76
CA ILE A 111 -24.08 -10.57 9.95
C ILE A 111 -22.97 -10.51 10.99
N VAL A 112 -22.82 -9.37 11.65
CA VAL A 112 -21.89 -9.18 12.76
C VAL A 112 -22.46 -9.91 13.98
N SER A 113 -21.80 -11.00 14.37
CA SER A 113 -22.21 -11.86 15.48
C SER A 113 -21.55 -11.48 16.81
N SER A 114 -20.57 -10.57 16.80
CA SER A 114 -19.94 -10.04 18.02
C SER A 114 -19.74 -8.53 17.94
N LEU A 115 -19.78 -7.81 19.06
CA LEU A 115 -19.32 -6.41 19.07
C LEU A 115 -17.80 -6.32 18.81
N PRO A 116 -17.30 -5.17 18.32
CA PRO A 116 -15.87 -4.99 18.08
C PRO A 116 -15.05 -5.07 19.38
N THR A 117 -13.98 -5.88 19.35
CA THR A 117 -12.98 -5.95 20.42
C THR A 117 -11.76 -5.12 20.03
N MET A 118 -11.29 -4.23 20.91
CA MET A 118 -10.06 -3.47 20.67
C MET A 118 -8.83 -4.38 20.77
N ILE A 119 -7.91 -4.26 19.81
CA ILE A 119 -6.68 -5.07 19.74
C ILE A 119 -5.45 -4.20 19.47
N GLY A 120 -4.26 -4.80 19.53
CA GLY A 120 -3.02 -4.14 19.12
C GLY A 120 -2.98 -3.85 17.61
N LYS A 121 -2.27 -2.78 17.22
CA LYS A 121 -2.02 -2.47 15.81
C LYS A 121 -1.01 -3.46 15.22
N PRO A 122 -1.10 -3.80 13.92
CA PRO A 122 -0.09 -4.63 13.28
C PRO A 122 1.28 -3.94 13.31
N GLU A 123 2.33 -4.71 13.63
CA GLU A 123 3.71 -4.24 13.65
C GLU A 123 4.41 -4.47 12.31
N LYS A 124 5.42 -3.66 12.02
CA LYS A 124 6.31 -3.91 10.89
C LYS A 124 7.13 -5.16 11.16
N ALA A 125 7.23 -6.05 10.16
CA ALA A 125 8.13 -7.19 10.23
C ALA A 125 9.58 -6.71 10.43
N LYS A 126 10.32 -7.40 11.30
CA LYS A 126 11.76 -7.17 11.47
C LYS A 126 12.50 -7.91 10.36
N TYR A 127 12.99 -7.16 9.37
CA TYR A 127 13.76 -7.70 8.25
C TYR A 127 15.11 -6.98 8.16
N LYS A 128 16.20 -7.75 8.11
CA LYS A 128 17.55 -7.24 7.84
C LYS A 128 17.94 -7.67 6.44
N THR A 129 18.21 -6.70 5.57
CA THR A 129 18.80 -6.96 4.26
C THR A 129 20.26 -7.40 4.42
N LYS A 130 20.69 -8.38 3.63
CA LYS A 130 22.12 -8.66 3.49
C LYS A 130 22.73 -7.57 2.62
N GLN A 131 23.88 -7.03 3.03
CA GLN A 131 24.65 -6.13 2.18
C GLN A 131 25.16 -6.94 1.00
N VAL A 132 24.84 -6.47 -0.20
CA VAL A 132 25.35 -7.03 -1.45
C VAL A 132 26.42 -6.07 -1.95
N GLU A 133 27.59 -6.62 -2.28
CA GLU A 133 28.71 -5.86 -2.82
C GLU A 133 28.88 -6.16 -4.31
N THR A 134 29.58 -5.26 -4.98
CA THR A 134 30.03 -5.44 -6.37
C THR A 134 31.07 -6.57 -6.44
N ASP A 135 31.00 -7.40 -7.47
CA ASP A 135 31.99 -8.45 -7.69
C ASP A 135 33.36 -7.81 -7.95
N SER A 136 34.37 -8.18 -7.16
CA SER A 136 35.72 -7.60 -7.21
C SER A 136 36.49 -7.90 -8.49
N GLU A 137 36.02 -8.85 -9.30
CA GLU A 137 36.66 -9.29 -10.54
C GLU A 137 36.29 -8.43 -11.75
N ILE A 138 35.25 -7.59 -11.65
CA ILE A 138 34.85 -6.67 -12.71
C ILE A 138 35.85 -5.52 -12.75
N ASP A 139 36.49 -5.33 -13.91
CA ASP A 139 37.48 -4.29 -14.07
C ASP A 139 36.88 -2.87 -14.05
N ALA A 140 37.71 -1.89 -13.70
CA ALA A 140 37.28 -0.51 -13.54
C ALA A 140 36.75 0.11 -14.85
N LYS A 141 37.31 -0.29 -16.00
CA LYS A 141 36.90 0.24 -17.30
C LYS A 141 35.50 -0.26 -17.66
N THR A 142 35.23 -1.54 -17.47
CA THR A 142 33.88 -2.09 -17.67
C THR A 142 32.85 -1.41 -16.76
N THR A 143 33.21 -1.19 -15.50
CA THR A 143 32.36 -0.48 -14.54
C THR A 143 32.05 0.96 -14.98
N GLU A 144 33.06 1.68 -15.48
CA GLU A 144 32.94 3.05 -16.00
C GLU A 144 32.02 3.10 -17.23
N GLU A 145 32.24 2.24 -18.22
CA GLU A 145 31.42 2.19 -19.43
C GLU A 145 29.94 1.86 -19.13
N ILE A 146 29.68 0.94 -18.21
CA ILE A 146 28.31 0.63 -17.78
C ILE A 146 27.69 1.84 -17.05
N THR A 147 28.46 2.53 -16.21
CA THR A 147 28.01 3.72 -15.47
C THR A 147 27.60 4.82 -16.44
N GLU A 148 28.40 5.11 -17.47
CA GLU A 148 28.08 6.08 -18.53
C GLU A 148 26.84 5.70 -19.33
N PHE A 149 26.70 4.41 -19.66
CA PHE A 149 25.52 3.87 -20.30
C PHE A 149 24.26 4.13 -19.46
N LEU A 150 24.31 3.80 -18.15
CA LEU A 150 23.19 4.00 -17.23
C LEU A 150 22.84 5.48 -17.07
N GLU A 151 23.82 6.38 -16.99
CA GLU A 151 23.57 7.82 -16.93
C GLU A 151 22.82 8.31 -18.17
N THR A 152 23.24 7.86 -19.35
CA THR A 152 22.61 8.24 -20.61
C THR A 152 21.20 7.67 -20.70
N PHE A 153 21.05 6.38 -20.37
CA PHE A 153 19.78 5.70 -20.35
C PHE A 153 18.79 6.39 -19.40
N PHE A 154 19.19 6.65 -18.15
CA PHE A 154 18.28 7.25 -17.17
C PHE A 154 17.92 8.70 -17.48
N LYS A 155 18.76 9.46 -18.19
CA LYS A 155 18.42 10.81 -18.69
C LYS A 155 17.29 10.78 -19.71
N ILE A 156 17.29 9.80 -20.62
CA ILE A 156 16.33 9.74 -21.73
C ILE A 156 15.08 8.91 -21.41
N TYR A 157 15.22 7.89 -20.55
CA TYR A 157 14.17 6.89 -20.29
C TYR A 157 12.80 7.49 -19.90
N PRO A 158 12.70 8.55 -19.07
CA PRO A 158 11.42 9.15 -18.74
C PRO A 158 10.56 9.59 -19.93
N THR A 159 11.21 10.09 -20.98
CA THR A 159 10.56 10.69 -22.15
C THR A 159 10.74 9.89 -23.43
N ALA A 160 11.59 8.87 -23.43
CA ALA A 160 11.92 8.09 -24.62
C ALA A 160 10.71 7.33 -25.16
N SER A 161 10.45 7.48 -26.45
CA SER A 161 9.53 6.65 -27.21
C SER A 161 10.05 5.22 -27.32
N GLY A 162 9.16 4.28 -27.68
CA GLY A 162 9.57 2.88 -27.90
C GLY A 162 10.71 2.75 -28.92
N LYS A 163 10.68 3.55 -29.99
CA LYS A 163 11.74 3.59 -31.01
C LYS A 163 13.07 4.12 -30.48
N GLU A 164 13.05 5.12 -29.60
CA GLU A 164 14.26 5.63 -28.97
C GLU A 164 14.84 4.61 -27.98
N LEU A 165 13.98 3.82 -27.32
CA LEU A 165 14.43 2.76 -26.41
C LEU A 165 15.06 1.56 -27.10
N GLU A 166 14.72 1.26 -28.37
CA GLU A 166 15.35 0.17 -29.14
C GLU A 166 16.89 0.30 -29.25
N TYR A 167 17.42 1.51 -29.07
CA TYR A 167 18.87 1.76 -29.02
C TYR A 167 19.51 1.30 -27.71
N TYR A 168 18.77 1.29 -26.61
CA TYR A 168 19.27 1.00 -25.25
C TYR A 168 18.77 -0.33 -24.69
N VAL A 169 17.70 -0.90 -25.27
CA VAL A 169 16.94 -2.01 -24.70
C VAL A 169 16.65 -3.04 -25.78
N GLU A 170 16.85 -4.32 -25.48
CA GLU A 170 16.48 -5.42 -26.36
C GLU A 170 15.07 -5.95 -26.07
N ASN A 171 14.37 -6.41 -27.11
CA ASN A 171 13.09 -7.13 -27.02
C ASN A 171 12.02 -6.42 -26.16
N SER A 172 12.09 -5.09 -26.04
CA SER A 172 11.18 -4.29 -25.22
C SER A 172 11.06 -4.76 -23.76
N VAL A 173 12.15 -5.28 -23.17
CA VAL A 173 12.16 -5.67 -21.75
C VAL A 173 11.94 -4.49 -20.79
N VAL A 174 12.11 -3.27 -21.31
CA VAL A 174 11.72 -2.02 -20.67
C VAL A 174 10.78 -1.26 -21.61
N THR A 175 9.65 -0.79 -21.08
CA THR A 175 8.63 -0.06 -21.84
C THR A 175 8.64 1.43 -21.54
N PRO A 176 8.29 2.31 -22.49
CA PRO A 176 8.18 3.76 -22.25
C PRO A 176 7.31 4.11 -21.04
N ILE A 177 7.80 4.97 -20.16
CA ILE A 177 7.04 5.45 -19.00
C ILE A 177 6.26 6.74 -19.27
N ASN A 178 6.65 7.51 -20.31
CA ASN A 178 5.93 8.70 -20.79
C ASN A 178 5.64 9.72 -19.68
N THR A 179 6.68 10.14 -18.96
CA THR A 179 6.60 11.10 -17.86
C THR A 179 7.59 12.25 -18.04
N THR A 180 7.48 13.28 -17.21
CA THR A 180 8.35 14.46 -17.21
C THR A 180 9.38 14.43 -16.08
N LEU A 181 9.71 13.24 -15.58
CA LEU A 181 10.74 13.07 -14.55
C LEU A 181 12.09 13.55 -15.09
N ARG A 182 12.77 14.40 -14.33
CA ARG A 182 14.12 14.88 -14.67
C ARG A 182 15.16 14.09 -13.89
N PHE A 183 16.04 13.40 -14.60
CA PHE A 183 17.14 12.66 -13.98
C PHE A 183 18.05 13.60 -13.18
N ILE A 184 18.34 13.23 -11.93
CA ILE A 184 19.29 13.94 -11.07
C ILE A 184 20.62 13.18 -11.07
N ASP A 185 20.61 11.95 -10.56
CA ASP A 185 21.76 11.07 -10.41
C ASP A 185 21.28 9.62 -10.20
N PHE A 186 22.22 8.70 -9.98
CA PHE A 186 21.91 7.43 -9.34
C PHE A 186 22.95 7.15 -8.25
N THR A 187 22.59 6.30 -7.28
CA THR A 187 23.46 5.99 -6.15
C THR A 187 23.99 4.56 -6.21
N ASN A 188 25.31 4.44 -6.02
CA ASN A 188 26.07 3.21 -5.77
C ASN A 188 25.53 1.97 -6.50
N PRO A 189 25.68 1.90 -7.83
CA PRO A 189 25.35 0.69 -8.57
C PRO A 189 26.16 -0.49 -8.05
N ILE A 190 25.49 -1.62 -7.89
CA ILE A 190 26.07 -2.91 -7.54
C ILE A 190 26.18 -3.72 -8.82
N PHE A 191 27.39 -4.12 -9.18
CA PHE A 191 27.66 -4.90 -10.39
C PHE A 191 28.00 -6.34 -10.05
N ARG A 192 27.45 -7.28 -10.80
CA ARG A 192 27.76 -8.71 -10.68
C ARG A 192 27.96 -9.33 -12.04
N GLN A 193 28.93 -10.21 -12.15
CA GLN A 193 29.18 -10.92 -13.38
C GLN A 193 28.16 -12.06 -13.54
N LYS A 194 27.52 -12.13 -14.72
CA LYS A 194 26.54 -13.15 -15.09
C LYS A 194 26.96 -13.78 -16.42
N GLY A 195 27.97 -14.65 -16.36
CA GLY A 195 28.62 -15.19 -17.55
C GLY A 195 29.35 -14.08 -18.31
N GLU A 196 29.00 -13.89 -19.59
CA GLU A 196 29.52 -12.81 -20.44
C GLU A 196 28.79 -11.47 -20.24
N ASN A 197 27.72 -11.45 -19.44
CA ASN A 197 26.88 -10.28 -19.19
C ASN A 197 27.07 -9.75 -17.77
N TYR A 198 26.46 -8.59 -17.48
CA TYR A 198 26.60 -7.91 -16.20
C TYR A 198 25.23 -7.64 -15.60
N GLN A 199 24.97 -8.16 -14.40
CA GLN A 199 23.80 -7.77 -13.64
C GLN A 199 24.11 -6.50 -12.85
N VAL A 200 23.25 -5.50 -12.97
CA VAL A 200 23.38 -4.24 -12.24
C VAL A 200 22.16 -4.01 -11.37
N SER A 201 22.36 -3.69 -10.10
CA SER A 201 21.31 -3.13 -9.24
C SER A 201 21.64 -1.69 -8.95
N VAL A 202 20.73 -0.78 -9.26
CA VAL A 202 20.97 0.67 -9.20
C VAL A 202 19.73 1.41 -8.74
N VAL A 203 19.89 2.50 -8.00
CA VAL A 203 18.79 3.39 -7.61
C VAL A 203 18.94 4.70 -8.37
N ALA A 204 18.09 4.93 -9.36
CA ALA A 204 18.04 6.18 -10.10
C ALA A 204 17.13 7.18 -9.41
N LYS A 205 17.59 8.42 -9.35
CA LYS A 205 16.96 9.53 -8.65
C LYS A 205 16.44 10.54 -9.65
N TYR A 206 15.18 10.92 -9.50
CA TYR A 206 14.50 11.84 -10.39
C TYR A 206 13.81 12.95 -9.62
N LEU A 207 13.75 14.13 -10.23
CA LEU A 207 12.87 15.21 -9.79
C LEU A 207 11.56 15.13 -10.56
N ASP A 208 10.45 14.94 -9.85
CA ASP A 208 9.13 15.06 -10.43
C ASP A 208 8.71 16.53 -10.46
N ASP A 209 8.59 17.09 -11.67
CA ASP A 209 8.15 18.47 -11.85
C ASP A 209 6.68 18.70 -11.49
N THR A 210 5.87 17.65 -11.33
CA THR A 210 4.47 17.76 -10.90
C THR A 210 4.38 17.85 -9.38
N THR A 211 4.87 16.83 -8.67
CA THR A 211 4.79 16.79 -7.20
C THR A 211 5.86 17.61 -6.50
N LYS A 212 6.90 18.04 -7.23
CA LYS A 212 8.13 18.66 -6.71
C LYS A 212 8.92 17.75 -5.75
N ALA A 213 8.60 16.46 -5.74
CA ALA A 213 9.30 15.47 -4.94
C ALA A 213 10.53 14.93 -5.68
N THR A 214 11.49 14.44 -4.90
CA THR A 214 12.58 13.63 -5.43
C THR A 214 12.25 12.16 -5.23
N ASP A 215 12.08 11.46 -6.35
CA ASP A 215 11.75 10.05 -6.39
C ASP A 215 12.99 9.19 -6.58
N ASN A 216 13.01 8.04 -5.92
CA ASN A 216 14.10 7.06 -6.03
C ASN A 216 13.49 5.77 -6.55
N PHE A 217 13.95 5.33 -7.73
CA PHE A 217 13.49 4.10 -8.37
C PHE A 217 14.64 3.11 -8.41
N GLN A 218 14.42 1.94 -7.81
CA GLN A 218 15.37 0.83 -7.88
C GLN A 218 15.13 0.04 -9.16
N TYR A 219 16.22 -0.22 -9.88
CA TYR A 219 16.24 -1.04 -11.09
C TYR A 219 17.21 -2.21 -10.89
N SER A 220 16.85 -3.37 -11.43
CA SER A 220 17.77 -4.47 -11.63
C SER A 220 17.79 -4.85 -13.11
N PHE A 221 18.95 -4.70 -13.75
CA PHE A 221 19.13 -4.97 -15.18
C PHE A 221 20.16 -6.07 -15.40
N VAL A 222 20.04 -6.78 -16.51
CA VAL A 222 21.18 -7.49 -17.12
C VAL A 222 21.58 -6.74 -18.37
N LEU A 223 22.86 -6.41 -18.43
CA LEU A 223 23.46 -5.65 -19.50
C LEU A 223 24.38 -6.53 -20.33
N GLN A 224 24.30 -6.38 -21.64
CA GLN A 224 25.18 -7.04 -22.59
C GLN A 224 25.92 -5.99 -23.42
N LYS A 225 27.22 -6.19 -23.60
CA LYS A 225 28.04 -5.41 -24.53
C LYS A 225 28.14 -6.15 -25.86
N SER A 226 27.56 -5.57 -26.91
CA SER A 226 27.83 -5.98 -28.30
C SER A 226 28.65 -4.88 -28.98
N GLU A 227 28.03 -4.07 -29.84
CA GLU A 227 28.60 -2.82 -30.34
C GLU A 227 28.42 -1.67 -29.34
N ASN A 228 27.25 -1.63 -28.70
CA ASN A 228 26.90 -0.73 -27.61
C ASN A 228 26.35 -1.55 -26.43
N TRP A 229 26.37 -0.96 -25.23
CA TRP A 229 25.69 -1.53 -24.08
C TRP A 229 24.17 -1.51 -24.29
N LYS A 230 23.50 -2.60 -23.91
CA LYS A 230 22.03 -2.70 -23.93
C LYS A 230 21.50 -3.44 -22.70
N VAL A 231 20.30 -3.06 -22.28
CA VAL A 231 19.50 -3.80 -21.29
C VAL A 231 18.82 -4.97 -22.01
N ILE A 232 19.15 -6.20 -21.60
CA ILE A 232 18.58 -7.43 -22.17
C ILE A 232 17.59 -8.13 -21.24
N GLU A 233 17.62 -7.81 -19.93
CA GLU A 233 16.64 -8.26 -18.94
C GLU A 233 16.42 -7.14 -17.91
N ALA A 234 15.20 -7.02 -17.40
CA ALA A 234 14.83 -6.12 -16.31
C ALA A 234 13.93 -6.87 -15.30
N TYR A 235 14.13 -6.62 -14.01
CA TYR A 235 13.40 -7.26 -12.90
C TYR A 235 12.75 -6.24 -11.97
#